data_AF-A0A2S9RSV0-F1
#
_entry.id   AF-A0A2S9RSV0-F1
#
_cell.length_a   1.000
_cell.length_b   1.000
_cell.length_c   1.000
_cell.angle_alpha   90.00
_cell.angle_beta   90.00
_cell.angle_gamma   90.00
#
_symmetry.space_group_name_H-M   'P 1'
#
loop_
_entity.id
_entity.type
_entity.pdbx_description
1 polymer ?
#
loop_
_entity_poly.entity_id
_entity_poly.type
_entity_poly.pdbx_seq_one_letter_code
_entity_poly.pdbx_strand_id
1 'polypeptide(L)' 'MSDAVTGGLAKQNPAEGYHLQQMLEILTEQGTTIKLCKTCTNARGITELPLANSVEIGTLAELSDWMMEADKVLNF' A
#
# COMPACT_ATOMS: atom_id res chain seq x y z
N MET A 1 0.86 4.33 5.34
CA MET A 1 -0.24 4.82 6.21
C MET A 1 -0.58 6.26 5.83
N SER A 2 -1.61 6.88 6.43
CA SER A 2 -2.04 8.26 6.11
C SER A 2 -2.24 8.46 4.60
N ASP A 3 -1.73 9.55 4.01
CA ASP A 3 -1.93 9.89 2.59
C ASP A 3 -1.33 8.88 1.62
N ALA A 4 -0.31 8.13 2.03
CA ALA A 4 0.31 7.12 1.19
C ALA A 4 -0.67 6.02 0.72
N VAL A 5 -1.83 5.88 1.38
CA VAL A 5 -2.84 4.89 0.95
C VAL A 5 -3.43 5.19 -0.42
N THR A 6 -3.46 6.44 -0.88
CA THR A 6 -3.93 6.76 -2.24
C THR A 6 -2.97 6.24 -3.31
N GLY A 7 -1.71 6.02 -2.97
CA GLY A 7 -0.70 5.45 -3.86
C GLY A 7 -1.00 4.01 -4.28
N GLY A 8 -1.86 3.29 -3.56
CA GLY A 8 -2.28 1.93 -3.91
C GLY A 8 -3.46 1.85 -4.88
N LEU A 9 -4.01 2.98 -5.34
CA LEU A 9 -5.12 2.99 -6.29
C LEU A 9 -4.68 2.49 -7.68
N ALA A 10 -5.55 1.73 -8.35
CA ALA A 10 -5.36 1.33 -9.73
C ALA A 10 -5.59 2.49 -10.72
N LYS A 11 -5.21 2.24 -11.98
CA LYS A 11 -5.42 3.13 -13.14
C LYS A 11 -4.63 4.44 -13.03
N GLN A 12 -3.48 4.42 -12.39
CA GLN A 12 -2.54 5.54 -12.44
C GLN A 12 -1.97 5.64 -13.85
N ASN A 13 -1.90 6.85 -14.39
CA ASN A 13 -1.30 7.14 -15.69
C ASN A 13 -0.58 8.50 -15.63
N PRO A 14 0.57 8.58 -14.92
CA PRO A 14 1.30 9.83 -14.79
C PRO A 14 1.88 10.26 -16.14
N ALA A 15 1.75 11.55 -16.48
CA ALA A 15 2.32 12.11 -17.72
C ALA A 15 3.85 12.28 -17.64
N GLU A 16 4.37 12.55 -16.44
CA GLU A 16 5.80 12.73 -16.16
C GLU A 16 6.15 12.11 -14.79
N GLY A 17 7.43 11.79 -14.60
CA GLY A 17 7.94 11.28 -13.33
C GLY A 17 7.76 9.77 -13.15
N TYR A 18 7.70 9.33 -11.89
CA TYR A 18 7.68 7.92 -11.53
C TYR A 18 6.26 7.34 -11.57
N HIS A 19 6.14 6.10 -12.06
CA HIS A 19 4.88 5.38 -12.08
C HIS A 19 4.71 4.51 -10.84
N LEU A 20 4.08 5.06 -9.80
CA LEU A 20 3.98 4.40 -8.49
C LEU A 20 3.23 3.06 -8.56
N GLN A 21 2.09 2.98 -9.25
CA GLN A 21 1.39 1.70 -9.45
C GLN A 21 2.32 0.62 -10.04
N GLN A 22 3.08 0.92 -11.10
CA GLN A 22 4.01 -0.02 -11.71
C GLN A 22 5.11 -0.46 -10.73
N MET A 23 5.63 0.46 -9.92
CA MET A 23 6.62 0.13 -8.89
C MET A 23 6.06 -0.83 -7.84
N LEU A 24 4.82 -0.62 -7.38
CA LEU A 24 4.16 -1.52 -6.44
C LEU A 24 3.94 -2.90 -7.07
N GLU A 25 3.50 -2.96 -8.32
CA GLU A 25 3.27 -4.21 -9.04
C GLU A 25 4.57 -5.03 -9.18
N ILE A 26 5.69 -4.39 -9.56
CA ILE A 26 7.02 -5.03 -9.60
C ILE A 26 7.40 -5.63 -8.23
N LEU A 27 7.17 -4.91 -7.13
CA LEU A 27 7.46 -5.41 -5.79
C LEU A 27 6.60 -6.61 -5.43
N THR A 28 5.31 -6.57 -5.76
CA THR A 28 4.38 -7.68 -5.48
C THR A 28 4.68 -8.92 -6.33
N GLU A 29 5.11 -8.75 -7.59
CA GLU A 29 5.57 -9.85 -8.45
C GLU A 29 6.82 -10.55 -7.89
N GLN A 30 7.66 -9.81 -7.15
CA GLN A 30 8.82 -10.35 -6.44
C GLN A 30 8.47 -10.99 -5.08
N GLY A 31 7.19 -11.05 -4.72
CA GLY A 31 6.71 -11.66 -3.47
C GLY A 31 6.64 -10.69 -2.29
N THR A 32 6.71 -9.38 -2.52
CA THR A 32 6.53 -8.39 -1.44
C THR A 32 5.06 -8.24 -1.09
N THR A 33 4.73 -8.38 0.19
CA THR A 33 3.37 -8.10 0.68
C THR A 33 3.16 -6.60 0.90
N ILE A 34 2.12 -6.02 0.30
CA ILE A 34 1.79 -4.60 0.42
C ILE A 34 0.39 -4.44 0.99
N LYS A 35 0.29 -3.76 2.15
CA LYS A 35 -0.99 -3.51 2.83
C LYS A 35 -1.25 -2.03 3.09
N LEU A 36 -2.45 -1.57 2.77
CA LEU A 36 -2.95 -0.23 3.03
C LEU A 36 -3.71 -0.19 4.36
N CYS A 37 -3.45 0.80 5.20
CA CYS A 37 -4.13 0.96 6.49
C CYS A 37 -5.66 1.17 6.32
N LYS A 38 -6.48 0.26 6.85
CA LYS A 38 -7.96 0.29 6.74
C LYS A 38 -8.62 1.58 7.20
N THR A 39 -8.25 2.10 8.37
CA THR A 39 -8.84 3.35 8.88
C THR A 39 -8.40 4.54 8.03
N CYS A 40 -7.21 4.48 7.46
CA CYS A 40 -6.67 5.52 6.58
C CYS A 40 -7.36 5.52 5.21
N THR A 41 -7.67 4.35 4.64
CA THR A 41 -8.45 4.23 3.39
C THR A 41 -9.89 4.65 3.61
N ASN A 42 -10.48 4.31 4.76
CA ASN A 42 -11.84 4.74 5.14
C ASN A 42 -11.91 6.26 5.23
N ALA A 43 -10.95 6.89 5.92
CA ALA A 43 -10.90 8.35 6.07
C ALA A 43 -10.74 9.10 4.75
N ARG A 44 -10.18 8.46 3.72
CA ARG A 44 -10.01 9.01 2.36
C ARG A 44 -11.10 8.59 1.39
N GLY A 45 -12.05 7.77 1.82
CA GLY A 45 -13.14 7.28 0.98
C GLY A 45 -12.70 6.34 -0.14
N ILE A 46 -11.54 5.69 -0.02
CA ILE A 46 -10.96 4.84 -1.09
C ILE A 46 -11.06 3.33 -0.82
N THR A 47 -11.64 2.92 0.31
CA THR A 47 -11.66 1.52 0.76
C THR A 47 -12.26 0.55 -0.26
N GLU A 48 -13.30 0.97 -0.97
CA GLU A 48 -14.02 0.13 -1.95
C GLU A 48 -13.57 0.41 -3.40
N LEU A 49 -12.53 1.24 -3.60
CA LEU A 49 -12.02 1.54 -4.93
C LEU A 49 -11.06 0.45 -5.41
N PRO A 50 -10.97 0.22 -6.74
CA PRO A 50 -10.01 -0.73 -7.29
C PRO A 50 -8.56 -0.36 -6.92
N LEU A 51 -7.84 -1.32 -6.36
CA LEU A 51 -6.43 -1.19 -6.00
C LEU A 51 -5.54 -1.79 -7.08
N ALA A 52 -4.27 -1.37 -7.10
CA ALA A 52 -3.23 -2.00 -7.90
C ALA A 52 -3.16 -3.50 -7.62
N ASN A 53 -2.69 -4.29 -8.59
CA ASN A 53 -2.66 -5.74 -8.44
C ASN A 53 -1.88 -6.15 -7.20
N SER A 54 -2.43 -7.12 -6.45
CA SER A 54 -1.82 -7.68 -5.23
C SER A 54 -1.60 -6.67 -4.09
N VAL A 55 -2.15 -5.45 -4.18
CA VAL A 55 -2.23 -4.52 -3.05
C VAL A 55 -3.50 -4.80 -2.25
N GLU A 56 -3.35 -4.99 -0.95
CA GLU A 56 -4.45 -5.35 -0.06
C GLU A 56 -4.72 -4.25 0.97
N ILE A 57 -5.88 -4.31 1.62
CA ILE A 57 -6.17 -3.49 2.79
C ILE A 57 -5.88 -4.30 4.04
N GLY A 58 -5.00 -3.77 4.89
CA GLY A 58 -4.64 -4.35 6.19
C GLY A 58 -5.06 -3.48 7.37
N THR A 59 -4.76 -3.97 8.57
CA THR A 59 -5.10 -3.35 9.85
C THR A 59 -3.85 -2.88 10.60
N LEU A 60 -4.05 -2.04 11.61
CA LEU A 60 -2.94 -1.63 12.48
C LEU A 60 -2.42 -2.81 13.33
N ALA A 61 -3.27 -3.80 13.63
CA ALA A 61 -2.86 -4.99 14.36
C ALA A 61 -1.86 -5.83 13.55
N GLU A 62 -2.12 -6.03 12.25
CA GLU A 62 -1.17 -6.73 11.37
C GLU A 62 0.15 -5.98 11.25
N LEU A 63 0.13 -4.63 11.23
CA LEU A 63 1.36 -3.85 11.28
C LEU A 63 2.13 -4.09 12.58
N SER A 64 1.43 -4.16 13.71
CA SER A 64 2.05 -4.48 15.00
C SER A 64 2.70 -5.87 14.99
N ASP A 65 2.03 -6.87 14.43
CA ASP A 65 2.59 -8.23 14.28
C ASP A 65 3.87 -8.19 13.42
N TRP A 66 3.83 -7.51 12.26
CA TRP A 66 5.01 -7.34 11.40
C TRP A 66 6.16 -6.62 12.11
N MET A 67 5.87 -5.60 12.93
CA MET A 67 6.89 -4.90 13.70
C MET A 67 7.54 -5.79 14.77
N MET A 68 6.77 -6.71 15.36
CA MET A 68 7.28 -7.66 16.37
C MET A 68 8.11 -8.77 15.74
N GLU A 69 7.77 -9.19 14.52
CA GLU A 69 8.47 -10.25 13.78
C GLU A 69 9.73 -9.74 13.07
N ALA A 70 9.79 -8.47 12.68
CA ALA A 70 10.90 -7.91 11.93
C ALA A 70 12.11 -7.58 12.82
N ASP A 71 13.33 -7.87 12.33
CA ASP A 71 14.57 -7.43 12.99
C ASP A 71 14.75 -5.90 12.94
N LYS A 72 14.20 -5.26 11.90
CA LYS A 72 14.34 -3.82 11.64
C LYS A 72 13.10 -3.27 10.97
N VAL A 73 12.72 -2.07 11.38
CA VAL A 73 11.61 -1.31 10.80
C VAL A 73 12.15 -0.01 10.20
N LEU A 74 11.87 0.21 8.92
CA LEU A 74 12.19 1.46 8.21
C LEU A 74 10.89 2.25 8.00
N ASN A 75 10.89 3.52 8.39
CA ASN A 75 9.77 4.42 8.24
C ASN A 75 10.18 5.65 7.42
N PHE A 76 9.33 6.04 6.47
CA PHE A 76 9.58 7.08 5.47
C PHE A 76 8.47 8.13 5.49
#